data_AF-A0A4Q3ULG9-F1
#
_entry.id   AF-A0A4Q3ULG9-F1
#
_cell.length_a   1.000
_cell.length_b   1.000
_cell.length_c   1.000
_cell.angle_alpha   90.00
_cell.angle_beta   90.00
_cell.angle_gamma   90.00
#
_symmetry.space_group_name_H-M   'P 1'
#
loop_
_entity.id
_entity.type
_entity.pdbx_description
1 polymer ?
#
loop_
_entity_poly.entity_id
_entity_poly.type
_entity_poly.pdbx_seq_one_letter_code
_entity_poly.pdbx_strand_id
1 'polypeptide(L)'
;MMKALKALIVPLWLITLAAVACMKKGVEDIPHPPMQYMYLQNLEIGANEYYHLDVDANGTPDFTFHTLLVGDPVLKQDRRQFLVGSKVETNLLNNPSDESPKLNKGDRIRLRESGYEWYEVSSIVLVEKVTSLHGKISWRGLWKEAAHHYLPLQVEKNGQVFLGWVEVSFNTATQKLILHKAAISTEGGKEIRAGY
;
A
#
# COMPACT_ATOMS: atom_id res chain seq x y z
N MET A 1 7.42 -16.30 -78.04
CA MET A 1 6.43 -15.69 -77.13
C MET A 1 6.91 -15.89 -75.70
N MET A 2 7.64 -14.93 -75.14
CA MET A 2 8.23 -15.00 -73.79
C MET A 2 7.20 -14.55 -72.74
N LYS A 3 6.94 -15.39 -71.73
CA LYS A 3 6.17 -15.01 -70.54
C LYS A 3 7.09 -14.33 -69.54
N ALA A 4 6.76 -13.09 -69.17
CA ALA A 4 7.49 -12.30 -68.18
C ALA A 4 7.21 -12.81 -66.76
N LEU A 5 8.28 -13.13 -66.04
CA LEU A 5 8.29 -13.48 -64.62
C LEU A 5 8.25 -12.18 -63.79
N LYS A 6 7.13 -11.91 -63.10
CA LYS A 6 7.04 -10.77 -62.17
C LYS A 6 7.71 -11.17 -60.85
N ALA A 7 8.89 -10.60 -60.59
CA ALA A 7 9.58 -10.73 -59.31
C ALA A 7 8.80 -9.97 -58.23
N LEU A 8 8.41 -10.68 -57.17
CA LEU A 8 7.76 -10.12 -56.00
C LEU A 8 8.85 -9.49 -55.11
N ILE A 9 9.06 -8.19 -55.23
CA ILE A 9 9.96 -7.43 -54.35
C ILE A 9 9.20 -7.13 -53.07
N VAL A 10 9.34 -8.00 -52.06
CA VAL A 10 8.85 -7.73 -50.70
C VAL A 10 9.85 -6.78 -50.03
N PRO A 11 9.41 -5.61 -49.51
CA PRO A 11 10.34 -4.65 -48.94
C PRO A 11 10.87 -5.16 -47.60
N LEU A 12 12.18 -5.41 -47.55
CA LEU A 12 12.97 -5.92 -46.42
C LEU A 12 12.94 -5.00 -45.16
N TRP A 13 12.27 -3.85 -45.23
CA TRP A 13 12.21 -2.83 -44.18
C TRP A 13 11.22 -3.13 -43.05
N LEU A 14 10.32 -4.11 -43.21
CA LEU A 14 9.32 -4.45 -42.19
C LEU A 14 9.80 -5.47 -41.14
N ILE A 15 10.97 -6.10 -41.34
CA ILE A 15 11.45 -7.15 -40.44
C ILE A 15 12.34 -6.60 -39.31
N THR A 16 12.94 -5.42 -39.46
CA THR A 16 13.84 -4.84 -38.45
C THR A 16 13.15 -4.14 -37.29
N LEU A 17 11.87 -3.74 -37.43
CA LEU A 17 11.10 -3.09 -36.35
C LEU A 17 10.55 -4.07 -35.28
N ALA A 18 10.53 -5.37 -35.55
CA ALA A 18 10.02 -6.37 -34.58
C ALA A 18 11.04 -6.74 -33.48
N ALA A 19 12.34 -6.48 -33.68
CA ALA A 19 13.38 -6.93 -32.77
C ALA A 19 13.66 -5.98 -31.58
N VAL A 20 13.18 -4.72 -31.63
CA VAL A 20 13.46 -3.72 -30.58
C VAL A 20 12.35 -3.69 -29.50
N ALA A 21 11.23 -4.39 -29.70
CA ALA A 21 10.06 -4.33 -28.82
C ALA A 21 10.14 -5.20 -27.54
N CYS A 22 11.17 -6.02 -27.36
CA CYS A 22 11.23 -6.97 -26.23
C CYS A 22 12.55 -6.96 -25.43
N MET A 23 13.21 -5.81 -25.29
CA MET A 23 14.12 -5.64 -24.16
C MET A 23 13.31 -5.25 -22.92
N LYS A 24 12.57 -6.22 -22.36
CA LYS A 24 12.03 -6.11 -21.00
C LYS A 24 13.25 -5.92 -20.09
N LYS A 25 13.49 -4.70 -19.61
CA LYS A 25 14.54 -4.42 -18.62
C LYS A 25 14.41 -5.48 -17.54
N GLY A 26 15.47 -6.28 -17.35
CA GLY A 26 15.52 -7.24 -16.27
C GLY A 26 15.19 -6.49 -14.98
N VAL A 27 14.20 -6.99 -14.24
CA VAL A 27 13.91 -6.45 -12.91
C VAL A 27 15.18 -6.70 -12.12
N GLU A 28 15.86 -5.62 -11.74
CA GLU A 28 17.01 -5.69 -10.88
C GLU A 28 16.63 -6.49 -9.62
N ASP A 29 17.28 -7.64 -9.47
CA ASP A 29 17.05 -8.61 -8.42
C ASP A 29 17.79 -8.14 -7.17
N ILE A 30 17.13 -7.28 -6.40
CA ILE A 30 17.60 -6.90 -5.08
C ILE A 30 17.42 -8.12 -4.17
N PRO A 31 18.46 -8.59 -3.47
CA PRO A 31 18.32 -9.63 -2.46
C PRO A 31 17.24 -9.23 -1.45
N HIS A 32 16.17 -10.01 -1.38
CA HIS A 32 15.09 -9.77 -0.44
C HIS A 32 15.52 -10.28 0.94
N PRO A 33 15.51 -9.45 2.00
CA PRO A 33 15.90 -9.92 3.32
C PRO A 33 14.89 -10.95 3.83
N PRO A 34 15.31 -11.80 4.78
CA PRO A 34 14.38 -12.65 5.53
C PRO A 34 13.33 -11.77 6.23
N MET A 35 12.09 -12.25 6.21
CA MET A 35 10.94 -11.58 6.80
C MET A 35 10.32 -12.46 7.89
N GLN A 36 9.86 -11.83 8.96
CA GLN A 36 8.95 -12.42 9.93
C GLN A 36 7.51 -12.14 9.48
N TYR A 37 6.74 -13.19 9.23
CA TYR A 37 5.34 -13.08 8.79
C TYR A 37 4.36 -13.31 9.93
N MET A 38 3.25 -12.59 9.89
CA MET A 38 2.13 -12.74 10.79
C MET A 38 0.83 -12.91 10.00
N TYR A 39 0.06 -13.93 10.35
CA TYR A 39 -1.27 -14.14 9.79
C TYR A 39 -2.31 -13.47 10.67
N LEU A 40 -3.07 -12.52 10.10
CA LEU A 40 -4.09 -11.75 10.82
C LEU A 40 -5.50 -12.34 10.64
N GLN A 41 -5.62 -13.50 9.99
CA GLN A 41 -6.88 -14.26 9.86
C GLN A 41 -8.04 -13.46 9.24
N ASN A 42 -7.74 -12.53 8.32
CA ASN A 42 -8.73 -11.61 7.74
C ASN A 42 -9.50 -10.83 8.82
N LEU A 43 -8.77 -10.33 9.84
CA LEU A 43 -9.34 -9.53 10.90
C LEU A 43 -10.09 -8.34 10.31
N GLU A 44 -11.36 -8.21 10.66
CA GLU A 44 -12.21 -7.11 10.23
C GLU A 44 -12.29 -6.05 11.32
N ILE A 45 -12.23 -4.78 10.91
CA ILE A 45 -12.37 -3.61 11.78
C ILE A 45 -13.53 -2.79 11.23
N GLY A 46 -14.61 -2.81 11.98
CA GLY A 46 -15.84 -2.07 11.73
C GLY A 46 -15.90 -0.74 12.48
N ALA A 47 -17.10 -0.21 12.61
CA ALA A 47 -17.33 1.08 13.25
C ALA A 47 -17.17 1.00 14.77
N ASN A 48 -16.49 1.99 15.35
CA ASN A 48 -16.10 2.09 16.75
C ASN A 48 -15.22 0.95 17.26
N GLU A 49 -14.58 0.21 16.35
CA GLU A 49 -13.62 -0.84 16.68
C GLU A 49 -12.18 -0.33 16.52
N TYR A 50 -11.27 -1.00 17.22
CA TYR A 50 -9.84 -0.79 17.12
C TYR A 50 -9.11 -2.13 17.18
N TYR A 51 -7.92 -2.16 16.59
CA TYR A 51 -6.99 -3.28 16.66
C TYR A 51 -5.56 -2.77 16.82
N HIS A 52 -4.85 -3.39 17.74
CA HIS A 52 -3.45 -3.13 18.03
C HIS A 52 -2.59 -4.21 17.39
N LEU A 53 -1.74 -3.82 16.47
CA LEU A 53 -0.81 -4.69 15.76
C LEU A 53 0.58 -4.56 16.39
N ASP A 54 1.09 -5.65 16.95
CA ASP A 54 2.49 -5.84 17.37
C ASP A 54 3.21 -6.61 16.26
N VAL A 55 3.86 -5.89 15.34
CA VAL A 55 4.39 -6.45 14.09
C VAL A 55 5.74 -7.13 14.29
N ASP A 56 6.54 -6.67 15.25
CA ASP A 56 7.85 -7.27 15.57
C ASP A 56 7.76 -8.34 16.68
N ALA A 57 6.56 -8.57 17.23
CA ALA A 57 6.27 -9.53 18.31
C ALA A 57 7.06 -9.27 19.60
N ASN A 58 7.28 -8.00 19.94
CA ASN A 58 7.97 -7.61 21.17
C ASN A 58 7.05 -7.54 22.40
N GLY A 59 5.75 -7.79 22.24
CA GLY A 59 4.73 -7.74 23.30
C GLY A 59 4.09 -6.36 23.50
N THR A 60 4.46 -5.36 22.68
CA THR A 60 3.90 -4.01 22.71
C THR A 60 3.32 -3.68 21.34
N PRO A 61 2.10 -3.11 21.25
CA PRO A 61 1.54 -2.65 19.99
C PRO A 61 2.44 -1.65 19.26
N ASP A 62 2.65 -1.85 17.97
CA ASP A 62 3.39 -0.95 17.08
C ASP A 62 2.45 -0.02 16.31
N PHE A 63 1.35 -0.56 15.79
CA PHE A 63 0.38 0.20 15.01
C PHE A 63 -1.04 0.01 15.56
N THR A 64 -1.86 1.05 15.47
CA THR A 64 -3.27 1.00 15.88
C THR A 64 -4.19 1.32 14.72
N PHE A 65 -4.94 0.33 14.28
CA PHE A 65 -6.03 0.50 13.32
C PHE A 65 -7.30 0.80 14.08
N HIS A 66 -8.04 1.83 13.69
CA HIS A 66 -9.26 2.19 14.41
C HIS A 66 -10.20 3.01 13.54
N THR A 67 -11.40 3.25 14.07
CA THR A 67 -12.36 4.12 13.42
C THR A 67 -12.76 5.30 14.32
N LEU A 68 -13.02 6.43 13.68
CA LEU A 68 -13.45 7.65 14.34
C LEU A 68 -14.69 8.21 13.64
N LEU A 69 -15.66 8.68 14.42
CA LEU A 69 -16.81 9.44 13.92
C LEU A 69 -16.62 10.91 14.27
N VAL A 70 -16.57 11.76 13.25
CA VAL A 70 -16.38 13.21 13.39
C VAL A 70 -17.59 13.92 12.80
N GLY A 71 -18.32 14.66 13.63
CA GLY A 71 -19.36 15.57 13.18
C GLY A 71 -18.76 16.91 12.76
N ASP A 72 -19.19 17.43 11.61
CA ASP A 72 -18.81 18.74 11.11
C ASP A 72 -20.08 19.61 10.98
N PRO A 73 -20.41 20.39 12.02
CA PRO A 73 -21.64 21.19 12.04
C PRO A 73 -21.61 22.36 11.04
N VAL A 74 -20.42 22.81 10.64
CA VAL A 74 -20.25 23.91 9.67
C VAL A 74 -20.58 23.41 8.27
N LEU A 75 -20.00 22.28 7.87
CA LEU A 75 -20.28 21.64 6.58
C LEU A 75 -21.55 20.76 6.60
N LYS A 76 -22.19 20.63 7.77
CA LYS A 76 -23.40 19.83 8.00
C LYS A 76 -23.23 18.41 7.48
N GLN A 77 -22.18 17.74 7.92
CA GLN A 77 -21.86 16.38 7.51
C GLN A 77 -21.23 15.60 8.66
N ASP A 78 -21.41 14.29 8.64
CA ASP A 78 -20.69 13.36 9.50
C ASP A 78 -19.62 12.63 8.67
N ARG A 79 -18.44 12.45 9.25
CA ARG A 79 -17.32 11.74 8.64
C ARG A 79 -16.96 10.55 9.50
N ARG A 80 -17.05 9.34 8.94
CA ARG A 80 -16.49 8.14 9.54
C ARG A 80 -15.15 7.85 8.90
N GLN A 81 -14.09 7.93 9.68
CA GLN A 81 -12.73 7.74 9.25
C GLN A 81 -12.23 6.36 9.71
N PHE A 82 -11.55 5.64 8.82
CA PHE A 82 -10.80 4.42 9.11
C PHE A 82 -9.33 4.79 9.05
N LEU A 83 -8.65 4.64 10.18
CA LEU A 83 -7.30 5.17 10.37
C LEU A 83 -6.32 4.07 10.74
N VAL A 84 -5.05 4.37 10.49
CA VAL A 84 -3.90 3.69 11.09
C VAL A 84 -3.04 4.74 11.80
N GLY A 85 -2.67 4.45 13.04
CA GLY A 85 -1.78 5.29 13.83
C GLY A 85 -0.47 4.56 14.15
N SER A 86 0.63 5.32 14.18
CA SER A 86 1.91 4.91 14.74
C SER A 86 2.14 5.53 16.12
N LYS A 87 3.09 4.97 16.86
CA LYS A 87 3.61 5.49 18.14
C LYS A 87 5.09 5.85 18.01
N VAL A 88 5.70 6.19 19.13
CA VAL A 88 7.16 6.33 19.25
C VAL A 88 7.87 5.05 18.75
N GLU A 89 8.98 5.22 18.03
CA GLU A 89 9.77 4.16 17.38
C GLU A 89 9.05 3.40 16.26
N THR A 90 7.92 3.90 15.76
CA THR A 90 7.21 3.31 14.63
C THR A 90 6.79 4.40 13.67
N ASN A 91 6.98 4.16 12.37
CA ASN A 91 6.76 5.18 11.35
C ASN A 91 5.77 4.70 10.29
N LEU A 92 4.91 5.61 9.85
CA LEU A 92 4.09 5.44 8.66
C LEU A 92 4.68 6.29 7.52
N LEU A 93 4.51 5.83 6.29
CA LEU A 93 4.98 6.54 5.11
C LEU A 93 3.87 7.48 4.61
N ASN A 94 4.10 8.79 4.63
CA ASN A 94 3.09 9.80 4.30
C ASN A 94 3.55 10.71 3.17
N ASN A 95 2.63 11.10 2.29
CA ASN A 95 2.85 12.21 1.36
C ASN A 95 2.48 13.56 2.03
N PRO A 96 2.70 14.71 1.35
CA PRO A 96 2.30 16.04 1.86
C PRO A 96 0.78 16.26 2.07
N SER A 97 -0.07 15.29 1.73
CA SER A 97 -1.51 15.29 1.98
C SER A 97 -1.92 14.33 3.09
N ASP A 98 -0.94 13.86 3.88
CA ASP A 98 -1.13 12.88 4.97
C ASP A 98 -1.74 11.55 4.51
N GLU A 99 -1.44 11.13 3.28
CA GLU A 99 -1.88 9.83 2.73
C GLU A 99 -0.69 8.87 2.60
N SER A 100 -0.93 7.59 2.90
CA SER A 100 0.05 6.51 2.68
C SER A 100 -0.11 5.86 1.31
N PRO A 101 0.98 5.46 0.62
CA PRO A 101 0.87 4.87 -0.71
C PRO A 101 0.21 3.50 -0.63
N LYS A 102 -0.74 3.25 -1.53
CA LYS A 102 -1.40 1.95 -1.68
C LYS A 102 -0.60 1.05 -2.62
N LEU A 103 0.29 0.24 -2.05
CA LEU A 103 1.23 -0.58 -2.82
C LEU A 103 0.58 -1.88 -3.32
N ASN A 104 1.03 -2.34 -4.49
CA ASN A 104 0.72 -3.66 -5.03
C ASN A 104 1.73 -4.69 -4.53
N LYS A 105 1.40 -5.98 -4.70
CA LYS A 105 2.36 -7.05 -4.47
C LYS A 105 3.59 -6.89 -5.36
N GLY A 106 4.77 -6.98 -4.77
CA GLY A 106 6.07 -6.88 -5.44
C GLY A 106 6.64 -5.47 -5.55
N ASP A 107 5.85 -4.44 -5.22
CA ASP A 107 6.31 -3.05 -5.15
C ASP A 107 7.41 -2.91 -4.09
N ARG A 108 8.42 -2.10 -4.40
CA ARG A 108 9.56 -1.87 -3.51
C ARG A 108 9.15 -0.93 -2.38
N ILE A 109 9.57 -1.22 -1.16
CA ILE A 109 9.48 -0.35 0.01
C ILE A 109 10.90 0.03 0.40
N ARG A 110 11.18 1.34 0.41
CA ARG A 110 12.52 1.89 0.61
C ARG A 110 12.61 2.68 1.91
N LEU A 111 13.83 2.85 2.40
CA LEU A 111 14.12 3.76 3.51
C LEU A 111 13.87 5.22 3.14
N ARG A 112 13.96 5.56 1.85
CA ARG A 112 13.63 6.88 1.29
C ARG A 112 12.78 6.68 0.05
N GLU A 113 11.59 7.27 0.04
CA GLU A 113 10.65 7.13 -1.06
C GLU A 113 10.34 8.52 -1.65
N SER A 114 10.29 8.64 -2.97
CA SER A 114 10.12 9.96 -3.58
C SER A 114 8.71 10.49 -3.36
N GLY A 115 8.59 11.69 -2.77
CA GLY A 115 7.29 12.31 -2.49
C GLY A 115 6.60 11.79 -1.23
N TYR A 116 7.29 10.94 -0.44
CA TYR A 116 6.81 10.44 0.83
C TYR A 116 7.91 10.51 1.89
N GLU A 117 7.52 10.70 3.14
CA GLU A 117 8.43 10.72 4.29
C GLU A 117 7.91 9.79 5.38
N TRP A 118 8.84 9.17 6.12
CA TRP A 118 8.52 8.32 7.27
C TRP A 118 8.29 9.21 8.49
N TYR A 119 7.09 9.15 9.07
CA TYR A 119 6.72 9.93 10.25
C TYR A 119 6.39 9.07 11.46
N GLU A 120 7.06 9.40 12.55
CA GLU A 120 6.76 8.91 13.89
C GLU A 120 5.50 9.59 14.43
N VAL A 121 4.76 8.90 15.31
CA VAL A 121 3.56 9.46 15.96
C VAL A 121 2.60 10.11 14.94
N SER A 122 2.30 9.37 13.88
CA SER A 122 1.44 9.81 12.79
C SER A 122 0.11 9.07 12.80
N SER A 123 -0.92 9.69 12.22
CA SER A 123 -2.23 9.05 12.01
C SER A 123 -2.72 9.36 10.61
N ILE A 124 -2.97 8.32 9.83
CA ILE A 124 -3.38 8.42 8.42
C ILE A 124 -4.80 7.95 8.28
N VAL A 125 -5.62 8.77 7.62
CA VAL A 125 -6.96 8.36 7.18
C VAL A 125 -6.83 7.52 5.93
N LEU A 126 -6.98 6.20 6.05
CA LEU A 126 -6.96 5.29 4.92
C LEU A 126 -8.20 5.50 4.05
N VAL A 127 -9.36 5.53 4.70
CA VAL A 127 -10.67 5.67 4.05
C VAL A 127 -11.58 6.54 4.90
N GLU A 128 -12.37 7.39 4.24
CA GLU A 128 -13.38 8.22 4.89
C GLU A 128 -14.73 8.08 4.20
N LYS A 129 -15.77 7.77 4.98
CA LYS A 129 -17.17 7.89 4.57
C LYS A 129 -17.71 9.24 5.02
N VAL A 130 -18.14 10.05 4.08
CA VAL A 130 -18.82 11.32 4.35
C VAL A 130 -20.31 11.16 4.11
N THR A 131 -21.12 11.48 5.13
CA THR A 131 -22.58 11.48 5.06
C THR A 131 -23.05 12.92 5.25
N SER A 132 -23.64 13.53 4.22
CA SER A 132 -24.19 14.87 4.34
C SER A 132 -25.47 14.87 5.20
N LEU A 133 -25.90 16.04 5.66
CA LEU A 133 -27.15 16.21 6.40
C LEU A 133 -28.38 15.66 5.67
N HIS A 134 -28.36 15.63 4.34
CA HIS A 134 -29.44 15.10 3.52
C HIS A 134 -29.27 13.60 3.20
N GLY A 135 -28.35 12.92 3.87
CA GLY A 135 -28.11 11.48 3.71
C GLY A 135 -27.29 11.10 2.47
N LYS A 136 -26.75 12.05 1.71
CA LYS A 136 -25.87 11.74 0.57
C LYS A 136 -24.55 11.19 1.09
N ILE A 137 -24.19 9.99 0.64
CA ILE A 137 -22.94 9.32 1.01
C ILE A 137 -21.89 9.52 -0.09
N SER A 138 -20.65 9.76 0.32
CA SER A 138 -19.48 9.71 -0.56
C SER A 138 -18.28 9.10 0.17
N TRP A 139 -17.35 8.49 -0.58
CA TRP A 139 -16.15 7.85 -0.04
C TRP A 139 -14.88 8.54 -0.55
N ARG A 140 -13.94 8.77 0.35
CA ARG A 140 -12.65 9.43 0.12
C ARG A 140 -11.49 8.58 0.67
N GLY A 141 -10.26 8.95 0.30
CA GLY A 141 -9.03 8.25 0.66
C GLY A 141 -8.53 7.30 -0.43
N LEU A 142 -7.20 7.15 -0.52
CA LEU A 142 -6.53 6.30 -1.50
C LEU A 142 -6.89 4.81 -1.37
N TRP A 143 -7.30 4.40 -0.16
CA TRP A 143 -7.53 3.00 0.20
C TRP A 143 -8.98 2.55 0.08
N LYS A 144 -9.90 3.42 -0.38
CA LYS A 144 -11.34 3.12 -0.41
C LYS A 144 -11.73 1.93 -1.32
N GLU A 145 -10.86 1.60 -2.28
CA GLU A 145 -10.98 0.44 -3.18
C GLU A 145 -9.79 -0.52 -3.00
N ALA A 146 -9.19 -0.59 -1.82
CA ALA A 146 -8.11 -1.53 -1.56
C ALA A 146 -8.64 -2.97 -1.57
N ALA A 147 -8.00 -3.84 -2.33
CA ALA A 147 -8.25 -5.27 -2.33
C ALA A 147 -6.88 -5.97 -2.38
N HIS A 148 -6.43 -6.55 -1.27
CA HIS A 148 -5.10 -7.16 -1.15
C HIS A 148 -3.94 -6.22 -1.55
N HIS A 149 -3.94 -5.00 -1.00
CA HIS A 149 -2.85 -4.03 -1.17
C HIS A 149 -2.04 -3.90 0.12
N TYR A 150 -0.85 -3.32 0.03
CA TYR A 150 0.15 -3.39 1.10
C TYR A 150 0.48 -2.00 1.63
N LEU A 151 0.15 -1.76 2.89
CA LEU A 151 0.47 -0.51 3.58
C LEU A 151 1.89 -0.65 4.13
N PRO A 152 2.85 0.17 3.66
CA PRO A 152 4.22 0.12 4.16
C PRO A 152 4.27 0.63 5.61
N LEU A 153 5.10 -0.04 6.42
CA LEU A 153 5.32 0.30 7.81
C LEU A 153 6.80 0.20 8.15
N GLN A 154 7.20 0.88 9.21
CA GLN A 154 8.59 0.91 9.66
C GLN A 154 8.65 0.87 11.19
N VAL A 155 9.57 0.07 11.71
CA VAL A 155 9.86 -0.05 13.15
C VAL A 155 11.32 0.31 13.38
N GLU A 156 11.58 1.17 14.35
CA GLU A 156 12.92 1.49 14.83
C GLU A 156 13.24 0.71 16.10
N LYS A 157 14.39 0.05 16.14
CA LYS A 157 14.80 -0.74 17.30
C LYS A 157 16.31 -0.73 17.41
N ASN A 158 16.82 -0.36 18.57
CA ASN A 158 18.26 -0.29 18.84
C ASN A 158 19.03 0.56 17.80
N GLY A 159 18.43 1.66 17.32
CA GLY A 159 19.01 2.54 16.30
C GLY A 159 19.04 1.93 14.89
N GLN A 160 18.35 0.82 14.65
CA GLN A 160 18.17 0.23 13.33
C GLN A 160 16.73 0.34 12.87
N VAL A 161 16.55 0.50 11.55
CA VAL A 161 15.24 0.67 10.91
C VAL A 161 14.85 -0.60 10.20
N PHE A 162 13.71 -1.18 10.56
CA PHE A 162 13.16 -2.39 9.96
C PHE A 162 11.93 -2.02 9.14
N LEU A 163 11.93 -2.39 7.86
CA LEU A 163 10.80 -2.15 6.96
C LEU A 163 9.85 -3.34 6.96
N GLY A 164 8.57 -3.06 6.79
CA GLY A 164 7.54 -4.08 6.71
C GLY A 164 6.31 -3.59 5.95
N TRP A 165 5.27 -4.42 5.99
CA TRP A 165 3.97 -4.10 5.41
C TRP A 165 2.84 -4.80 6.15
N VAL A 166 1.64 -4.27 6.01
CA VAL A 166 0.39 -4.98 6.32
C VAL A 166 -0.49 -5.04 5.07
N GLU A 167 -1.05 -6.21 4.80
CA GLU A 167 -1.96 -6.45 3.69
C GLU A 167 -3.39 -6.05 4.10
N VAL A 168 -3.96 -5.11 3.35
CA VAL A 168 -5.22 -4.44 3.66
C VAL A 168 -6.18 -4.56 2.49
N SER A 169 -7.44 -4.85 2.81
CA SER A 169 -8.58 -4.61 1.94
C SER A 169 -9.58 -3.66 2.61
N PHE A 170 -10.39 -2.99 1.81
CA PHE A 170 -11.52 -2.22 2.29
C PHE A 170 -12.76 -2.54 1.49
N ASN A 171 -13.86 -2.80 2.19
CA ASN A 171 -15.16 -3.06 1.57
C ASN A 171 -16.12 -1.92 1.91
N THR A 172 -16.46 -1.11 0.91
CA THR A 172 -17.38 0.04 1.06
C THR A 172 -18.83 -0.38 1.33
N ALA A 173 -19.23 -1.57 0.89
CA ALA A 173 -20.58 -2.10 1.10
C ALA A 173 -20.78 -2.56 2.56
N THR A 174 -19.81 -3.30 3.11
CA THR A 174 -19.85 -3.76 4.51
C THR A 174 -19.27 -2.75 5.49
N GLN A 175 -18.57 -1.72 5.00
CA GLN A 175 -17.88 -0.68 5.78
C GLN A 175 -16.84 -1.28 6.73
N LYS A 176 -16.00 -2.17 6.20
CA LYS A 176 -14.98 -2.89 6.97
C LYS A 176 -13.60 -2.69 6.36
N LEU A 177 -12.64 -2.36 7.22
CA LEU A 177 -11.22 -2.52 6.94
C LEU A 177 -10.85 -3.96 7.29
N ILE A 178 -10.12 -4.65 6.41
CA ILE A 178 -9.75 -6.05 6.59
C ILE A 178 -8.24 -6.16 6.56
N LEU A 179 -7.66 -6.69 7.63
CA LEU A 179 -6.22 -6.96 7.74
C LEU A 179 -5.98 -8.45 7.51
N HIS A 180 -5.20 -8.79 6.48
CA HIS A 180 -5.00 -10.17 6.07
C HIS A 180 -3.75 -10.78 6.70
N LYS A 181 -2.63 -10.09 6.52
CA LYS A 181 -1.27 -10.52 6.89
C LYS A 181 -0.42 -9.30 7.17
N ALA A 182 0.64 -9.48 7.96
CA ALA A 182 1.70 -8.50 8.07
C ALA A 182 3.06 -9.19 7.93
N ALA A 183 4.09 -8.42 7.59
CA ALA A 183 5.45 -8.88 7.65
C ALA A 183 6.41 -7.74 7.99
N ILE A 184 7.50 -8.05 8.67
CA ILE A 184 8.59 -7.14 8.99
C ILE A 184 9.93 -7.80 8.65
N SER A 185 10.89 -7.05 8.12
CA SER A 185 12.25 -7.53 7.88
C SER A 185 12.91 -7.93 9.19
N THR A 186 13.67 -9.03 9.19
CA THR A 186 14.53 -9.40 10.33
C THR A 186 15.91 -8.73 10.25
N GLU A 187 16.19 -8.00 9.16
CA GLU A 187 17.42 -7.25 8.94
C GLU A 187 17.13 -5.74 8.82
N GLY A 188 17.84 -4.94 9.62
CA GLY A 188 17.72 -3.49 9.59
C GLY A 188 18.39 -2.87 8.36
N GLY A 189 17.84 -1.76 7.88
CA GLY A 189 18.41 -0.94 6.81
C GLY A 189 18.31 -1.56 5.41
N LYS A 190 17.44 -2.56 5.22
CA LYS A 190 17.23 -3.24 3.93
C LYS A 190 15.93 -2.79 3.28
N GLU A 191 15.97 -2.56 1.98
CA GLU A 191 14.75 -2.43 1.17
C GLU A 191 14.04 -3.80 1.08
N ILE A 192 12.71 -3.77 0.99
CA ILE A 192 11.88 -4.97 0.88
C ILE A 192 10.90 -4.87 -0.29
N ARG A 193 10.17 -5.95 -0.54
CA ARG A 193 9.03 -5.95 -1.46
C ARG A 193 7.74 -6.24 -0.71
N ALA A 194 6.70 -5.49 -1.04
CA ALA A 194 5.36 -5.68 -0.52
C ALA A 194 4.81 -7.08 -0.90
N GLY A 195 4.28 -7.83 0.07
CA GLY A 195 3.59 -9.10 -0.19
C GLY A 195 4.43 -10.24 -0.76
N TYR A 196 5.76 -10.10 -0.73
CA TYR A 196 6.71 -11.10 -1.23
C TYR A 196 6.97 -12.19 -0.19
#